data_AF-A0A7S0JUR8-F1
#
_entry.id   AF-A0A7S0JUR8-F1
#
_cell.length_a   1.000
_cell.length_b   1.000
_cell.length_c   1.000
_cell.angle_alpha   90.00
_cell.angle_beta   90.00
_cell.angle_gamma   90.00
#
_symmetry.space_group_name_H-M   'P 1'
#
loop_
_entity.id
_entity.type
_entity.pdbx_description
1 polymer ?
#
loop_
_entity_poly.entity_id
_entity_poly.type
_entity_poly.pdbx_seq_one_letter_code
_entity_poly.pdbx_strand_id
1 'polypeptide(L)'
;RTGFRPLPKADAWGPAAAHGVTAAAADSLEHVLLAGYSHGWARIFDVSALTARPHKLESPLCEIVVSPGGFAVRSVAFLAMTGVEPLFVTCAGIDVSLWTRSGSHVARFGQPSPWPRSLGQDKHARRIARASLALGIASTEEVA
;
A
#
# COMPACT_ATOMS: atom_id res chain seq x y z
N ARG A 1 -19.88 -29.15 1.14
CA ARG A 1 -20.59 -28.06 1.86
C ARG A 1 -19.52 -27.10 2.39
N THR A 2 -19.28 -26.00 1.68
CA THR A 2 -18.28 -24.98 2.04
C THR A 2 -18.79 -24.17 3.23
N GLY A 3 -18.31 -24.51 4.43
CA GLY A 3 -18.67 -23.81 5.66
C GLY A 3 -17.99 -22.46 5.75
N PHE A 4 -18.52 -21.44 5.07
CA PHE A 4 -18.18 -20.06 5.38
C PHE A 4 -18.74 -19.72 6.76
N ARG A 5 -17.86 -19.72 7.76
CA ARG A 5 -18.19 -19.24 9.10
C ARG A 5 -18.38 -17.71 9.00
N PRO A 6 -19.45 -17.13 9.57
CA PRO A 6 -19.60 -15.68 9.58
C PRO A 6 -18.37 -15.06 10.23
N LEU A 7 -17.82 -14.03 9.59
CA LEU A 7 -16.70 -13.26 10.14
C LEU A 7 -17.08 -12.75 11.53
N PRO A 8 -16.13 -12.71 12.48
CA PRO A 8 -16.39 -12.12 13.79
C PRO A 8 -16.93 -10.69 13.62
N LYS A 9 -17.88 -10.30 14.49
CA LYS A 9 -18.45 -8.94 14.47
C LYS A 9 -17.32 -7.91 14.52
N ALA A 10 -17.46 -6.86 13.70
CA ALA A 10 -16.48 -5.80 13.52
C ALA A 10 -15.97 -5.22 14.85
N ASP A 11 -16.80 -5.26 15.89
CA ASP A 11 -16.55 -4.75 17.24
C ASP A 11 -15.29 -5.35 17.93
N ALA A 12 -14.80 -6.52 17.49
CA ALA A 12 -13.62 -7.17 18.08
C ALA A 12 -12.27 -6.74 17.45
N TRP A 13 -12.29 -6.01 16.35
CA TRP A 13 -11.11 -5.62 15.60
C TRP A 13 -11.27 -4.12 15.34
N GLY A 14 -10.32 -3.26 15.71
CA GLY A 14 -10.47 -1.79 15.69
C GLY A 14 -11.00 -1.16 14.38
N PRO A 15 -11.12 0.18 14.28
CA PRO A 15 -11.87 0.88 13.21
C PRO A 15 -11.53 0.44 11.78
N ALA A 16 -10.30 -0.01 11.50
CA ALA A 16 -9.89 -0.56 10.20
C ALA A 16 -10.60 -1.88 9.79
N ALA A 17 -11.14 -2.67 10.73
CA ALA A 17 -11.75 -3.98 10.45
C ALA A 17 -13.12 -3.91 9.81
N ALA A 18 -13.79 -2.77 9.95
CA ALA A 18 -15.06 -2.50 9.29
C ALA A 18 -14.88 -2.23 7.79
N HIS A 19 -13.64 -2.16 7.30
CA HIS A 19 -13.32 -1.80 5.93
C HIS A 19 -12.80 -3.00 5.14
N GLY A 20 -13.11 -3.05 3.86
CA GLY A 20 -12.62 -4.10 2.97
C GLY A 20 -11.12 -3.97 2.75
N VAL A 21 -10.41 -5.11 2.76
CA VAL A 21 -9.01 -5.19 2.31
C VAL A 21 -8.98 -4.93 0.80
N THR A 22 -8.14 -4.00 0.38
CA THR A 22 -8.03 -3.57 -1.03
C THR A 22 -6.68 -3.93 -1.66
N ALA A 23 -5.64 -4.14 -0.86
CA ALA A 23 -4.32 -4.52 -1.33
C ALA A 23 -3.57 -5.30 -0.22
N ALA A 24 -2.65 -6.18 -0.59
CA ALA A 24 -1.82 -6.89 0.38
C ALA A 24 -0.42 -7.22 -0.20
N ALA A 25 0.60 -7.21 0.66
CA ALA A 25 1.96 -7.62 0.34
C ALA A 25 2.59 -8.33 1.55
N ALA A 26 3.38 -9.36 1.30
CA ALA A 26 4.02 -10.15 2.34
C ALA A 26 5.53 -10.17 2.18
N ASP A 27 6.23 -10.13 3.31
CA ASP A 27 7.62 -10.57 3.46
C ASP A 27 7.60 -12.06 3.82
N SER A 28 7.98 -12.90 2.87
CA SER A 28 8.00 -14.36 3.08
C SER A 28 9.17 -14.83 3.94
N LEU A 29 10.24 -14.04 4.07
CA LEU A 29 11.41 -14.44 4.85
C LEU A 29 11.14 -14.29 6.35
N GLU A 30 10.43 -13.23 6.71
CA GLU A 30 10.20 -12.87 8.12
C GLU A 30 8.74 -13.01 8.52
N HIS A 31 7.94 -13.62 7.63
CA HIS A 31 6.56 -13.99 7.87
C HIS A 31 5.70 -12.80 8.30
N VAL A 32 5.81 -11.67 7.59
CA VAL A 32 5.02 -10.47 7.88
C VAL A 32 4.12 -10.16 6.69
N LEU A 33 2.84 -9.85 6.94
CA LEU A 33 1.87 -9.44 5.93
C LEU A 33 1.38 -8.02 6.22
N LEU A 34 1.48 -7.12 5.25
CA LEU A 34 0.77 -5.84 5.27
C LEU A 34 -0.50 -5.95 4.44
N ALA A 35 -1.64 -5.63 5.04
CA ALA A 35 -2.93 -5.49 4.37
C ALA A 35 -3.36 -4.02 4.37
N GLY A 36 -3.64 -3.46 3.20
CA GLY A 36 -4.21 -2.13 3.00
C GLY A 36 -5.73 -2.19 2.85
N TYR A 37 -6.42 -1.12 3.30
CA TYR A 37 -7.88 -1.06 3.39
C TYR A 37 -8.46 0.15 2.65
N SER A 38 -9.77 0.08 2.37
CA SER A 38 -10.49 1.05 1.54
C SER A 38 -10.63 2.48 2.10
N HIS A 39 -10.24 2.73 3.36
CA HIS A 39 -10.36 4.05 4.01
C HIS A 39 -9.01 4.61 4.48
N GLY A 40 -7.92 4.27 3.77
CA GLY A 40 -6.60 4.81 4.09
C GLY A 40 -5.95 4.20 5.33
N TRP A 41 -6.39 3.03 5.73
CA TRP A 41 -5.78 2.24 6.81
C TRP A 41 -4.94 1.10 6.26
N ALA A 42 -3.94 0.69 7.02
CA ALA A 42 -3.23 -0.56 6.82
C ALA A 42 -3.04 -1.29 8.15
N ARG A 43 -2.88 -2.61 8.10
CA ARG A 43 -2.53 -3.43 9.25
C ARG A 43 -1.38 -4.34 8.89
N ILE A 44 -0.50 -4.56 9.86
CA ILE A 44 0.59 -5.52 9.73
C ILE A 44 0.28 -6.72 10.62
N PHE A 45 0.49 -7.92 10.09
CA PHE A 45 0.27 -9.18 10.77
C PHE A 45 1.55 -10.01 10.77
N ASP A 46 1.80 -10.70 11.88
CA ASP A 46 2.67 -11.86 11.91
C ASP A 46 1.88 -13.05 11.33
N VAL A 47 2.41 -13.65 10.27
CA VAL A 47 1.85 -14.81 9.59
C VAL A 47 2.66 -16.09 9.84
N SER A 48 3.68 -16.06 10.69
CA SER A 48 4.52 -17.24 11.01
C SER A 48 3.68 -18.41 11.53
N ALA A 49 2.66 -18.10 12.34
CA ALA A 49 1.75 -19.07 12.91
C ALA A 49 0.87 -19.80 11.88
N LEU A 50 0.75 -19.29 10.64
CA LEU A 50 -0.05 -19.95 9.59
C LEU A 50 0.55 -21.29 9.15
N THR A 51 1.86 -21.50 9.37
CA THR A 51 2.50 -22.80 9.11
C THR A 51 1.91 -23.92 9.97
N ALA A 52 1.59 -23.62 11.23
CA ALA A 52 0.99 -24.57 12.17
C ALA A 52 -0.54 -24.49 12.21
N ARG A 53 -1.12 -23.31 11.95
CA ARG A 53 -2.57 -23.02 12.04
C ARG A 53 -3.03 -22.22 10.83
N PRO A 54 -3.12 -22.83 9.63
CA PRO A 54 -3.31 -22.11 8.35
C PRO A 54 -4.65 -21.37 8.23
N HIS A 55 -5.61 -21.66 9.11
CA HIS A 55 -6.94 -21.06 9.11
C HIS A 55 -7.10 -19.96 10.16
N LYS A 56 -6.03 -19.63 10.91
CA LYS A 56 -6.10 -18.67 12.01
C LYS A 56 -4.98 -17.63 11.88
N LEU A 57 -5.38 -16.42 11.54
CA LEU A 57 -4.54 -15.24 11.68
C LEU A 57 -4.72 -14.67 13.10
N GLU A 58 -3.61 -14.35 13.77
CA GLU A 58 -3.67 -13.67 15.07
C GLU A 58 -4.00 -12.18 14.89
N SER A 59 -4.18 -11.47 16.00
CA SER A 59 -4.39 -10.02 15.99
C SER A 59 -3.23 -9.30 15.28
N PRO A 60 -3.51 -8.16 14.61
CA PRO A 60 -2.46 -7.40 13.94
C PRO A 60 -1.39 -6.96 14.94
N LEU A 61 -0.14 -6.97 14.49
CA LEU A 61 1.00 -6.40 15.23
C LEU A 61 0.84 -4.88 15.38
N CYS A 62 0.33 -4.22 14.34
CA CYS A 62 0.07 -2.79 14.36
C CYS A 62 -1.03 -2.38 13.38
N GLU A 63 -1.62 -1.22 13.63
CA GLU A 63 -2.52 -0.51 12.71
C GLU A 63 -1.91 0.84 12.31
N ILE A 64 -2.05 1.21 11.04
CA ILE A 64 -1.38 2.34 10.42
C ILE A 64 -2.40 3.18 9.67
N VAL A 65 -2.30 4.51 9.80
CA VAL A 65 -2.99 5.46 8.93
C VAL A 65 -2.09 5.79 7.75
N VAL A 66 -2.40 5.22 6.59
CA VAL A 66 -1.69 5.45 5.33
C VAL A 66 -2.09 6.79 4.71
N SER A 67 -3.39 7.08 4.69
CA SER A 67 -3.92 8.34 4.16
C SER A 67 -4.87 8.98 5.17
N PRO A 68 -4.45 10.08 5.82
CA PRO A 68 -5.33 10.84 6.73
C PRO A 68 -6.59 11.38 6.05
N GLY A 69 -6.56 11.58 4.72
CA GLY A 69 -7.71 11.99 3.92
C GLY A 69 -8.71 10.85 3.63
N GLY A 70 -8.44 9.63 4.11
CA GLY A 70 -9.34 8.49 3.96
C GLY A 70 -9.31 7.83 2.57
N PHE A 71 -8.32 8.16 1.72
CA PHE A 71 -8.20 7.51 0.41
C PHE A 71 -7.84 6.03 0.57
N ALA A 72 -8.53 5.15 -0.16
CA ALA A 72 -8.23 3.72 -0.19
C ALA A 72 -6.76 3.43 -0.48
N VAL A 73 -6.19 2.46 0.23
CA VAL A 73 -4.86 1.92 -0.09
C VAL A 73 -4.99 1.09 -1.36
N ARG A 74 -4.53 1.62 -2.49
CA ARG A 74 -4.71 1.00 -3.81
C ARG A 74 -3.62 0.01 -4.17
N SER A 75 -2.42 0.22 -3.63
CA SER A 75 -1.29 -0.65 -3.89
C SER A 75 -0.42 -0.73 -2.66
N VAL A 76 0.15 -1.91 -2.45
CA VAL A 76 1.17 -2.13 -1.44
C VAL A 76 2.26 -3.00 -2.05
N ALA A 77 3.50 -2.76 -1.65
CA ALA A 77 4.64 -3.54 -2.09
C ALA A 77 5.61 -3.77 -0.93
N PHE A 78 6.36 -4.85 -1.00
CA PHE A 78 7.49 -5.09 -0.11
C PHE A 78 8.78 -4.73 -0.85
N LEU A 79 9.65 -3.97 -0.21
CA LEU A 79 10.91 -3.48 -0.75
C LEU A 79 12.06 -4.02 0.10
N ALA A 80 12.75 -5.00 -0.44
CA ALA A 80 14.01 -5.51 0.10
C ALA A 80 15.18 -4.93 -0.71
N MET A 81 16.09 -4.23 -0.03
CA MET A 81 17.29 -3.66 -0.63
C MET A 81 18.51 -4.02 0.22
N THR A 82 19.64 -4.33 -0.43
CA THR A 82 20.88 -4.64 0.27
C THR A 82 21.36 -3.45 1.10
N GLY A 83 21.66 -3.67 2.38
CA GLY A 83 22.19 -2.64 3.28
C GLY A 83 21.14 -1.70 3.88
N VAL A 84 19.84 -1.94 3.64
CA VAL A 84 18.73 -1.16 4.22
C VAL A 84 17.74 -2.13 4.88
N GLU A 85 17.14 -1.72 5.99
CA GLU A 85 16.05 -2.49 6.59
C GLU A 85 14.89 -2.64 5.57
N PRO A 86 14.30 -3.84 5.41
CA PRO A 86 13.18 -4.02 4.50
C PRO A 86 11.98 -3.15 4.86
N LEU A 87 11.33 -2.59 3.84
CA LEU A 87 10.24 -1.64 4.00
C LEU A 87 8.98 -2.11 3.28
N PHE A 88 7.82 -1.71 3.79
CA PHE A 88 6.61 -1.70 3.00
C PHE A 88 6.41 -0.35 2.33
N VAL A 89 5.95 -0.40 1.09
CA VAL A 89 5.50 0.76 0.32
C VAL A 89 3.99 0.70 0.23
N THR A 90 3.30 1.81 0.50
CA THR A 90 1.84 1.91 0.36
C THR A 90 1.48 3.11 -0.49
N CYS A 91 0.52 2.95 -1.40
CA CYS A 91 -0.02 4.04 -2.22
C CYS A 91 -1.50 4.27 -1.90
N ALA A 92 -1.86 5.51 -1.56
CA ALA A 92 -3.25 5.90 -1.27
C ALA A 92 -3.50 7.34 -1.74
N GLY A 93 -4.45 7.53 -2.65
CA GLY A 93 -4.62 8.82 -3.33
C GLY A 93 -3.36 9.19 -4.12
N ILE A 94 -2.79 10.36 -3.84
CA ILE A 94 -1.49 10.78 -4.39
C ILE A 94 -0.31 10.38 -3.50
N ASP A 95 -0.55 9.96 -2.27
CA ASP A 95 0.50 9.67 -1.29
C ASP A 95 1.12 8.30 -1.54
N VAL A 96 2.45 8.26 -1.49
CA VAL A 96 3.28 7.06 -1.45
C VAL A 96 4.08 7.11 -0.15
N SER A 97 3.87 6.16 0.75
CA SER A 97 4.54 6.11 2.05
C SER A 97 5.38 4.85 2.21
N LEU A 98 6.49 4.99 2.93
CA LEU A 98 7.39 3.92 3.35
C LEU A 98 7.21 3.65 4.84
N TRP A 99 7.13 2.37 5.18
CA TRP A 99 6.91 1.89 6.55
C TRP A 99 7.89 0.78 6.88
N THR A 100 8.38 0.75 8.11
CA THR A 100 9.08 -0.42 8.63
C THR A 100 8.11 -1.58 8.83
N ARG A 101 8.65 -2.79 9.06
CA ARG A 101 7.84 -3.98 9.37
C ARG A 101 7.10 -3.87 10.70
N SER A 102 7.57 -3.02 11.62
CA SER A 102 6.87 -2.69 12.86
C SER A 102 5.81 -1.61 12.71
N GLY A 103 5.63 -1.07 11.49
CA GLY A 103 4.65 -0.03 11.18
C GLY A 103 5.11 1.40 11.48
N SER A 104 6.41 1.61 11.71
CA SER A 104 6.96 2.96 11.88
C SER A 104 7.04 3.66 10.54
N HIS A 105 6.59 4.92 10.48
CA HIS A 105 6.68 5.74 9.27
C HIS A 105 8.13 6.14 8.99
N VAL A 106 8.61 5.87 7.78
CA VAL A 106 9.97 6.24 7.35
C VAL A 106 9.94 7.51 6.49
N ALA A 107 9.12 7.52 5.44
CA ALA A 107 9.06 8.64 4.50
C ALA A 107 7.73 8.68 3.75
N ARG A 108 7.39 9.84 3.21
CA ARG A 108 6.23 10.06 2.32
C ARG A 108 6.65 10.86 1.09
N PHE A 109 6.16 10.44 -0.06
CA PHE A 109 6.34 11.05 -1.38
C PHE A 109 4.95 11.16 -2.04
N GLY A 110 4.83 11.91 -3.14
CA GLY A 110 3.54 12.08 -3.82
C GLY A 110 2.84 13.42 -3.56
N GLN A 111 3.62 14.46 -3.30
CA GLN A 111 3.12 15.84 -3.28
C GLN A 111 2.50 16.20 -4.64
N PRO A 112 1.45 17.06 -4.68
CA PRO A 112 1.10 17.78 -5.90
C PRO A 112 2.36 18.50 -6.34
N SER A 113 2.96 18.11 -7.45
CA SER A 113 4.24 18.69 -7.86
C SER A 113 4.04 20.19 -8.09
N PRO A 114 4.94 21.03 -7.57
CA PRO A 114 5.76 21.81 -8.45
C PRO A 114 7.07 21.05 -8.46
N TRP A 115 7.38 20.43 -9.59
CA TRP A 115 8.78 20.19 -9.94
C TRP A 115 9.60 21.45 -9.57
N PRO A 116 10.87 21.35 -9.11
CA PRO A 116 11.68 22.53 -8.84
C PRO A 116 11.52 23.51 -9.99
N ARG A 117 11.07 24.75 -9.71
CA ARG A 117 10.77 25.76 -10.75
C ARG A 117 11.98 25.99 -11.69
N SER A 118 13.17 25.57 -11.30
CA SER A 118 14.41 25.60 -12.07
C SER A 118 14.53 24.58 -13.21
N LEU A 119 13.77 23.48 -13.21
CA LEU A 119 13.84 22.45 -14.27
C LEU A 119 12.79 22.64 -15.38
N GLY A 120 11.82 23.53 -15.18
CA GLY A 120 10.87 23.95 -16.22
C GLY A 120 11.50 24.72 -17.39
N GLN A 121 12.79 25.05 -17.31
CA GLN A 121 13.59 25.68 -18.37
C GLN A 121 14.24 24.65 -19.31
N ASP A 122 14.30 23.36 -18.93
CA ASP A 122 14.96 22.35 -19.73
C ASP A 122 14.02 21.80 -20.82
N LYS A 123 14.33 22.11 -22.09
CA LYS A 123 13.56 21.69 -23.27
C LYS A 123 13.45 20.17 -23.36
N HIS A 124 14.39 19.42 -22.78
CA HIS A 124 14.39 17.96 -22.77
C HIS A 124 13.25 17.38 -21.91
N ALA A 125 13.06 17.93 -20.71
CA ALA A 125 12.03 17.48 -19.77
C ALA A 125 10.60 17.71 -20.29
N ARG A 126 10.36 18.84 -20.99
CA ARG A 126 9.06 19.12 -21.63
C ARG A 126 8.72 18.13 -22.75
N ARG A 127 9.72 17.66 -23.48
CA ARG A 127 9.54 16.68 -24.55
C ARG A 127 9.17 15.31 -23.99
N ILE A 128 9.82 14.87 -22.91
CA ILE A 128 9.50 13.60 -22.24
C ILE A 128 8.10 13.66 -21.62
N ALA A 129 7.75 14.71 -20.90
CA ALA A 129 6.41 14.84 -20.29
C ALA A 129 5.28 14.84 -21.34
N ARG A 130 5.48 15.48 -22.50
CA ARG A 130 4.53 15.42 -23.62
C ARG A 130 4.45 14.03 -24.24
N ALA A 131 5.59 13.34 -24.39
CA ALA A 131 5.61 11.97 -24.89
C ALA A 131 4.87 11.01 -23.93
N SER A 132 5.06 11.14 -22.62
CA SER A 132 4.37 10.30 -21.63
C SER A 132 2.87 10.58 -21.56
N LEU A 133 2.44 11.84 -21.70
CA LEU A 133 1.01 12.19 -21.76
C LEU A 133 0.36 11.66 -23.05
N ALA A 134 1.05 11.76 -24.19
CA ALA A 134 0.56 11.22 -25.46
C ALA A 134 0.47 9.68 -25.43
N LEU A 135 1.42 9.00 -24.80
CA LEU A 135 1.41 7.55 -24.63
C LEU A 135 0.32 7.07 -23.64
N GLY A 136 0.02 7.86 -22.60
CA GLY A 136 -1.06 7.53 -21.65
C GLY A 136 -2.47 7.79 -22.19
N ILE A 137 -2.63 8.69 -23.17
CA ILE A 137 -3.92 8.90 -23.86
C ILE A 137 -4.10 7.86 -24.98
N ALA A 138 -3.02 7.46 -25.66
CA ALA A 138 -3.08 6.44 -26.70
C ALA A 138 -3.40 5.03 -26.17
N SER A 139 -3.12 4.71 -24.90
CA SER A 139 -3.43 3.38 -24.35
C SER A 139 -4.88 3.22 -23.86
N THR A 140 -5.72 4.26 -23.96
CA THR A 140 -7.14 4.21 -23.56
C THR A 140 -8.12 4.07 -24.73
N GLU A 141 -7.65 4.07 -25.98
CA GLU A 141 -8.54 3.95 -27.17
C GLU A 141 -8.47 2.61 -27.91
N GLU A 142 -7.71 1.61 -27.44
CA GLU A 142 -7.57 0.31 -28.14
C GLU A 142 -8.27 -0.88 -27.45
N VAL A 143 -9.36 -0.62 -26.70
CA VAL A 143 -10.31 -1.67 -26.29
C VAL A 143 -11.74 -1.14 -26.42
N ALA A 144 -12.25 -1.17 -27.66
CA ALA A 144 -13.68 -1.20 -27.99
C ALA A 144 -13.86 -1.99 -29.29
#